data_AF-A0A3T0L0H2-F1
#
_entry.id   AF-A0A3T0L0H2-F1
#
_cell.length_a   1.000
_cell.length_b   1.000
_cell.length_c   1.000
_cell.angle_alpha   90.00
_cell.angle_beta   90.00
_cell.angle_gamma   90.00
#
_symmetry.space_group_name_H-M   'P 1'
#
loop_
_entity.id
_entity.type
_entity.pdbx_description
1 polymer ?
#
loop_
_entity_poly.entity_id
_entity_poly.type
_entity_poly.pdbx_seq_one_letter_code
_entity_poly.pdbx_strand_id
1 'polypeptide(L)'
;MKKLIIPVIAAVFGMPLIASTSFSPIEKTVLNIKKSALSIREKKDLIHMREEEKLTHDVYLTLYKKWKLPVFKNIAKAEQWHMHMIKLLLDKYNHLPDPVFKTGDRIGVFKNRKLQRLYDKLVAKGSKSLIDALKVGATIEDVDIYDLKKAIEDTDNKDIAVVYRNLEKGSRNHMRAFVGILRKYGSDYTPQYISSKEFRRILNMKHEAGMIGSVQYGSGEIYGKVLKVYKTPGIKNRKINWWIVEVKTPKGILKAAVTTDFVYKKLNVKPGDRVELKGYNGIYGFVTCEIEDKTSGFEHKNSFKRCRK
;
A
#
# COMPACT_ATOMS: atom_id res chain seq x y z
N MET A 1 -28.38 -40.69 57.49
CA MET A 1 -27.46 -40.93 56.36
C MET A 1 -27.54 -39.74 55.40
N LYS A 2 -26.63 -38.78 55.50
CA LYS A 2 -26.57 -37.61 54.60
C LYS A 2 -25.31 -37.72 53.75
N LYS A 3 -25.48 -37.85 52.43
CA LYS A 3 -24.39 -37.95 51.45
C LYS A 3 -23.66 -36.62 51.35
N LEU A 4 -22.34 -36.66 51.51
CA LEU A 4 -21.43 -35.55 51.26
C LEU A 4 -21.28 -35.38 49.74
N ILE A 5 -21.67 -34.23 49.20
CA ILE A 5 -21.41 -33.86 47.79
C ILE A 5 -20.29 -32.84 47.80
N ILE A 6 -19.12 -33.22 47.26
CA ILE A 6 -17.99 -32.33 47.01
C ILE A 6 -18.16 -31.79 45.58
N PRO A 7 -18.35 -30.48 45.34
CA PRO A 7 -18.30 -29.94 44.00
C PRO A 7 -16.83 -29.75 43.59
N VAL A 8 -16.44 -30.43 42.51
CA VAL A 8 -15.16 -30.27 41.82
C VAL A 8 -15.12 -28.89 41.17
N ILE A 9 -14.19 -28.03 41.62
CA ILE A 9 -13.89 -26.76 40.97
C ILE A 9 -13.08 -27.08 39.71
N ALA A 10 -13.75 -27.07 38.55
CA ALA A 10 -13.07 -27.10 37.25
C ALA A 10 -12.50 -25.71 36.97
N ALA A 11 -11.19 -25.53 37.21
CA ALA A 11 -10.46 -24.34 36.80
C ALA A 11 -10.33 -24.32 35.27
N VAL A 12 -11.21 -23.59 34.59
CA VAL A 12 -11.07 -23.27 33.17
C VAL A 12 -9.98 -22.22 33.03
N PHE A 13 -8.74 -22.65 32.80
CA PHE A 13 -7.67 -21.77 32.33
C PHE A 13 -8.01 -21.34 30.90
N GLY A 14 -8.67 -20.19 30.77
CA GLY A 14 -8.85 -19.51 29.49
C GLY A 14 -7.49 -19.09 28.95
N MET A 15 -6.93 -19.85 28.00
CA MET A 15 -5.80 -19.37 27.20
C MET A 15 -6.25 -18.11 26.44
N PRO A 16 -5.55 -16.98 26.55
CA PRO A 16 -5.89 -15.81 25.76
C PRO A 16 -5.64 -16.14 24.28
N LEU A 17 -6.69 -16.01 23.46
CA LEU A 17 -6.55 -16.00 22.00
C LEU A 17 -5.69 -14.78 21.63
N ILE A 18 -4.38 -14.98 21.48
CA ILE A 18 -3.53 -13.99 20.80
C ILE A 18 -3.86 -14.11 19.32
N ALA A 19 -4.78 -13.27 18.85
CA ALA A 19 -5.00 -13.08 17.43
C ALA A 19 -3.67 -12.57 16.82
N SER A 20 -2.96 -13.44 16.12
CA SER A 20 -1.76 -13.08 15.39
C SER A 20 -2.17 -12.19 14.20
N THR A 21 -2.15 -10.87 14.41
CA THR A 21 -2.34 -9.91 13.32
C THR A 21 -1.16 -10.03 12.37
N SER A 22 -1.38 -10.69 11.23
CA SER A 22 -0.33 -10.84 10.24
C SER A 22 -0.05 -9.47 9.60
N PHE A 23 1.07 -8.84 9.95
CA PHE A 23 1.56 -7.64 9.27
C PHE A 23 1.69 -7.88 7.75
N SER A 24 1.24 -6.90 6.97
CA SER A 24 1.44 -6.81 5.53
C SER A 24 2.93 -6.74 5.19
N PRO A 25 3.31 -7.02 3.92
CA PRO A 25 4.70 -6.94 3.50
C PRO A 25 5.37 -5.57 3.76
N ILE A 26 4.67 -4.44 3.55
CA ILE A 26 5.27 -3.13 3.84
C ILE A 26 5.44 -2.88 5.33
N GLU A 27 4.47 -3.29 6.15
CA GLU A 27 4.58 -3.08 7.60
C GLU A 27 5.80 -3.83 8.11
N LYS A 28 6.02 -5.06 7.63
CA LYS A 28 7.24 -5.82 7.94
C LYS A 28 8.50 -5.12 7.44
N THR A 29 8.52 -4.63 6.20
CA THR A 29 9.66 -3.87 5.66
C THR A 29 9.98 -2.66 6.53
N VAL A 30 8.96 -1.85 6.84
CA VAL A 30 9.09 -0.64 7.66
C VAL A 30 9.56 -0.98 9.07
N LEU A 31 8.96 -1.98 9.73
CA LEU A 31 9.34 -2.38 11.08
C LEU A 31 10.74 -2.98 11.17
N ASN A 32 11.20 -3.67 10.12
CA ASN A 32 12.54 -4.27 10.08
C ASN A 32 13.67 -3.28 9.78
N ILE A 33 13.37 -2.10 9.23
CA ILE A 33 14.38 -1.06 9.04
C ILE A 33 14.82 -0.54 10.41
N LYS A 34 16.11 -0.56 10.69
CA LYS A 34 16.67 0.00 11.94
C LYS A 34 16.30 1.48 12.05
N LYS A 35 15.79 1.84 13.21
CA LYS A 35 15.42 3.21 13.57
C LYS A 35 16.65 4.12 13.58
N SER A 36 16.58 5.27 12.90
CA SER A 36 17.54 6.37 13.07
C SER A 36 16.94 7.47 13.96
N ALA A 37 17.74 8.45 14.38
CA ALA A 37 17.20 9.60 15.09
C ALA A 37 16.29 10.41 14.15
N LEU A 38 15.21 10.98 14.70
CA LEU A 38 14.37 11.92 13.96
C LEU A 38 14.85 13.35 14.18
N SER A 39 14.99 14.08 13.09
CA SER A 39 15.10 15.54 13.10
C SER A 39 13.80 16.19 13.61
N ILE A 40 13.87 17.48 13.93
CA ILE A 40 12.67 18.27 14.30
C ILE A 40 11.69 18.35 13.14
N ARG A 41 12.20 18.41 11.90
CA ARG A 41 11.39 18.50 10.68
C ARG A 41 10.60 17.21 10.45
N GLU A 42 11.25 16.05 10.45
CA GLU A 42 10.57 14.75 10.27
C GLU A 42 9.49 14.51 11.32
N LYS A 43 9.71 14.90 12.58
CA LYS A 43 8.67 14.81 13.62
C LYS A 43 7.44 15.65 13.27
N LYS A 44 7.64 16.89 12.79
CA LYS A 44 6.55 17.78 12.38
C LYS A 44 5.83 17.21 11.16
N ASP A 45 6.57 16.72 10.17
CA ASP A 45 6.01 16.19 8.94
C ASP A 45 5.20 14.91 9.19
N LEU A 46 5.68 13.99 10.03
CA LEU A 46 4.91 12.81 10.42
C LEU A 46 3.58 13.16 11.10
N ILE A 47 3.59 14.14 12.02
CA ILE A 47 2.37 14.60 12.69
C ILE A 47 1.44 15.31 11.71
N HIS A 48 2.00 16.08 10.77
CA HIS A 48 1.22 16.78 9.75
C HIS A 48 0.56 15.81 8.78
N MET A 49 1.34 14.92 8.17
CA MET A 49 0.89 13.88 7.24
C MET A 49 -0.18 12.99 7.87
N ARG A 50 -0.09 12.71 9.18
CA ARG A 50 -1.12 11.94 9.90
C ARG A 50 -2.50 12.61 9.86
N GLU A 51 -2.57 13.93 9.99
CA GLU A 51 -3.84 14.67 9.89
C GLU A 51 -4.22 15.00 8.44
N GLU A 52 -3.24 15.14 7.54
CA GLU A 52 -3.48 15.39 6.12
C GLU A 52 -4.16 14.18 5.44
N GLU A 53 -3.64 12.97 5.66
CA GLU A 53 -4.27 11.72 5.21
C GLU A 53 -5.65 11.49 5.86
N LYS A 54 -5.86 12.01 7.07
CA LYS A 54 -7.21 12.00 7.68
C LYS A 54 -8.13 13.01 6.98
N LEU A 55 -7.61 14.17 6.58
CA LEU A 55 -8.39 15.16 5.84
C LEU A 55 -8.85 14.58 4.50
N THR A 56 -7.97 13.91 3.77
CA THR A 56 -8.30 13.26 2.50
C THR A 56 -9.40 12.21 2.72
N HIS A 57 -9.20 11.30 3.67
CA HIS A 57 -10.17 10.29 4.10
C HIS A 57 -11.55 10.89 4.42
N ASP A 58 -11.59 11.88 5.30
CA ASP A 58 -12.83 12.44 5.82
C ASP A 58 -13.58 13.25 4.76
N VAL A 59 -12.88 13.99 3.90
CA VAL A 59 -13.52 14.68 2.77
C VAL A 59 -14.18 13.66 1.85
N TYR A 60 -13.50 12.55 1.55
CA TYR A 60 -14.03 11.51 0.68
C TYR A 60 -15.22 10.76 1.29
N LEU A 61 -15.20 10.45 2.59
CA LEU A 61 -16.37 9.88 3.26
C LEU A 61 -17.57 10.84 3.22
N THR A 62 -17.35 12.14 3.49
CA THR A 62 -18.41 13.15 3.45
C THR A 62 -18.98 13.34 2.05
N LEU A 63 -18.12 13.46 1.02
CA LEU A 63 -18.56 13.60 -0.36
C LEU A 63 -19.19 12.31 -0.91
N TYR A 64 -18.76 11.13 -0.45
CA TYR A 64 -19.44 9.88 -0.75
C TYR A 64 -20.85 9.84 -0.16
N LYS A 65 -21.04 10.29 1.09
CA LYS A 65 -22.36 10.36 1.72
C LYS A 65 -23.33 11.19 0.89
N LYS A 66 -22.86 12.29 0.31
CA LYS A 66 -23.65 13.21 -0.52
C LYS A 66 -23.89 12.68 -1.93
N TRP A 67 -22.83 12.32 -2.66
CA TRP A 67 -22.91 12.04 -4.09
C TRP A 67 -23.03 10.57 -4.45
N LYS A 68 -22.78 9.66 -3.50
CA LYS A 68 -22.81 8.19 -3.68
C LYS A 68 -21.93 7.65 -4.80
N LEU A 69 -20.97 8.45 -5.29
CA LEU A 69 -20.07 8.03 -6.36
C LEU A 69 -18.98 7.07 -5.83
N PRO A 70 -18.84 5.85 -6.37
CA PRO A 70 -17.96 4.81 -5.81
C PRO A 70 -16.49 5.21 -5.65
N VAL A 71 -15.99 6.14 -6.47
CA VAL A 71 -14.60 6.63 -6.39
C VAL A 71 -14.26 7.15 -5.01
N PHE A 72 -15.15 7.95 -4.40
CA PHE A 72 -14.91 8.51 -3.06
C PHE A 72 -14.83 7.42 -1.99
N LYS A 73 -15.74 6.42 -2.02
CA LYS A 73 -15.71 5.30 -1.07
C LYS A 73 -14.46 4.44 -1.23
N ASN A 74 -14.05 4.17 -2.47
CA ASN A 74 -12.91 3.31 -2.74
C ASN A 74 -11.59 3.97 -2.37
N ILE A 75 -11.45 5.26 -2.66
CA ILE A 75 -10.26 6.03 -2.31
C ILE A 75 -10.20 6.28 -0.80
N ALA A 76 -11.32 6.62 -0.13
CA ALA A 76 -11.34 6.71 1.34
C ALA A 76 -10.79 5.43 2.02
N LYS A 77 -11.09 4.23 1.49
CA LYS A 77 -10.49 2.99 2.01
C LYS A 77 -8.98 2.92 1.84
N ALA A 78 -8.44 3.49 0.77
CA ALA A 78 -7.00 3.60 0.56
C ALA A 78 -6.40 4.63 1.53
N GLU A 79 -7.06 5.77 1.76
CA GLU A 79 -6.60 6.78 2.72
C GLU A 79 -6.58 6.26 4.16
N GLN A 80 -7.53 5.39 4.53
CA GLN A 80 -7.47 4.69 5.80
C GLN A 80 -6.17 3.87 5.97
N TRP A 81 -5.67 3.29 4.87
CA TRP A 81 -4.39 2.58 4.85
C TRP A 81 -3.20 3.53 4.92
N HIS A 82 -3.26 4.68 4.24
CA HIS A 82 -2.23 5.72 4.35
C HIS A 82 -2.10 6.23 5.79
N MET A 83 -3.24 6.60 6.39
CA MET A 83 -3.37 6.94 7.81
C MET A 83 -2.70 5.88 8.70
N HIS A 84 -3.00 4.60 8.47
CA HIS A 84 -2.42 3.49 9.22
C HIS A 84 -0.89 3.42 9.10
N MET A 85 -0.35 3.57 7.89
CA MET A 85 1.10 3.54 7.67
C MET A 85 1.83 4.70 8.35
N ILE A 86 1.23 5.89 8.40
CA ILE A 86 1.79 7.01 9.18
C ILE A 86 1.71 6.71 10.68
N LYS A 87 0.59 6.17 11.17
CA LYS A 87 0.45 5.78 12.58
C LYS A 87 1.51 4.76 12.99
N LEU A 88 1.80 3.78 12.13
CA LEU A 88 2.86 2.79 12.35
C LEU A 88 4.21 3.46 12.60
N LEU A 89 4.54 4.52 11.84
CA LEU A 89 5.76 5.30 12.06
C LEU A 89 5.70 6.08 13.38
N LEU A 90 4.57 6.75 13.70
CA LEU A 90 4.42 7.45 14.98
C LEU A 90 4.64 6.52 16.18
N ASP A 91 4.10 5.31 16.12
CA ASP A 91 4.28 4.27 17.15
C ASP A 91 5.75 3.82 17.22
N LYS A 92 6.36 3.52 16.06
CA LYS A 92 7.77 3.09 15.96
C LYS A 92 8.74 4.13 16.54
N TYR A 93 8.42 5.41 16.40
CA TYR A 93 9.29 6.53 16.81
C TYR A 93 9.09 7.00 18.27
N ASN A 94 8.98 6.05 19.21
CA ASN A 94 8.77 6.29 20.65
C ASN A 94 7.41 6.94 20.94
N HIS A 95 6.35 6.49 20.26
CA HIS A 95 4.99 6.99 20.45
C HIS A 95 4.90 8.51 20.34
N LEU A 96 5.33 9.04 19.20
CA LEU A 96 5.08 10.45 18.88
C LEU A 96 3.58 10.76 19.07
N PRO A 97 3.21 11.96 19.57
CA PRO A 97 1.81 12.28 19.84
C PRO A 97 0.94 12.11 18.58
N ASP A 98 -0.01 11.17 18.61
CA ASP A 98 -0.98 11.00 17.52
C ASP A 98 -2.10 12.05 17.63
N PRO A 99 -2.16 13.05 16.73
CA PRO A 99 -3.20 14.07 16.76
C PRO A 99 -4.60 13.50 16.48
N VAL A 100 -4.71 12.41 15.70
CA VAL A 100 -5.97 11.78 15.34
C VAL A 100 -6.58 11.08 16.55
N PHE A 101 -5.76 10.34 17.31
CA PHE A 101 -6.18 9.73 18.57
C PHE A 101 -6.79 10.76 19.53
N LYS A 102 -6.17 11.95 19.65
CA LYS A 102 -6.68 13.04 20.52
C LYS A 102 -8.06 13.56 20.11
N THR A 103 -8.43 13.42 18.84
CA THR A 103 -9.76 13.83 18.34
C THR A 103 -10.80 12.70 18.36
N GLY A 104 -10.40 11.49 18.78
CA GLY A 104 -11.24 10.29 18.75
C GLY A 104 -11.57 9.81 17.34
N ASP A 105 -10.73 10.15 16.36
CA ASP A 105 -10.92 9.85 14.93
C ASP A 105 -12.31 10.24 14.37
N ARG A 106 -12.90 11.30 14.93
CA ARG A 106 -14.21 11.79 14.48
C ARG A 106 -14.08 12.44 13.10
N ILE A 107 -14.99 12.10 12.19
CA ILE A 107 -15.03 12.65 10.84
C ILE A 107 -15.10 14.18 10.90
N GLY A 108 -14.22 14.85 10.17
CA GLY A 108 -14.22 16.30 10.04
C GLY A 108 -13.68 17.05 11.26
N VAL A 109 -13.09 16.36 12.23
CA VAL A 109 -12.47 16.97 13.42
C VAL A 109 -10.95 16.85 13.33
N PHE A 110 -10.26 17.99 13.40
CA PHE A 110 -8.80 18.09 13.32
C PHE A 110 -8.24 18.89 14.50
N LYS A 111 -7.08 18.48 15.00
CA LYS A 111 -6.32 19.23 15.99
C LYS A 111 -5.64 20.44 15.33
N ASN A 112 -5.14 20.28 14.11
CA ASN A 112 -4.56 21.38 13.35
C ASN A 112 -5.66 22.29 12.76
N ARG A 113 -5.76 23.52 13.28
CA ARG A 113 -6.76 24.53 12.84
C ARG A 113 -6.66 24.92 11.36
N LYS A 114 -5.48 24.78 10.73
CA LYS A 114 -5.35 25.00 9.28
C LYS A 114 -6.04 23.88 8.50
N LEU A 115 -5.85 22.63 8.91
CA LEU A 115 -6.50 21.46 8.30
C LEU A 115 -8.00 21.45 8.57
N GLN A 116 -8.45 21.87 9.76
CA GLN A 116 -9.88 22.04 10.04
C GLN A 116 -10.55 22.98 9.02
N ARG A 117 -10.00 24.18 8.83
CA ARG A 117 -10.52 25.15 7.87
C ARG A 117 -10.45 24.64 6.43
N LEU A 118 -9.41 23.89 6.10
CA LEU A 118 -9.26 23.30 4.78
C LEU A 118 -10.34 22.24 4.54
N TYR A 119 -10.62 21.36 5.51
CA TYR A 119 -11.72 20.40 5.46
C TYR A 119 -13.06 21.10 5.19
N ASP A 120 -13.39 22.10 6.00
CA ASP A 120 -14.66 22.83 5.88
C ASP A 120 -14.80 23.46 4.49
N LYS A 121 -13.73 24.10 4.00
CA LYS A 121 -13.68 24.71 2.66
C LYS A 121 -13.86 23.68 1.54
N LEU A 122 -13.17 22.54 1.62
CA LEU A 122 -13.22 21.50 0.59
C LEU A 122 -14.57 20.80 0.56
N VAL A 123 -15.16 20.48 1.72
CA VAL A 123 -16.51 19.92 1.81
C VAL A 123 -17.54 20.91 1.27
N ALA A 124 -17.46 22.19 1.65
CA ALA A 124 -18.37 23.22 1.14
C ALA A 124 -18.27 23.35 -0.39
N LYS A 125 -17.05 23.39 -0.94
CA LYS A 125 -16.82 23.44 -2.39
C LYS A 125 -17.35 22.19 -3.08
N GLY A 126 -16.95 21.00 -2.63
CA GLY A 126 -17.35 19.72 -3.21
C GLY A 126 -18.84 19.42 -3.04
N SER A 127 -19.53 20.12 -2.14
CA SER A 127 -20.97 19.99 -1.96
C SER A 127 -21.80 20.79 -2.96
N LYS A 128 -21.19 21.67 -3.78
CA LYS A 128 -21.91 22.50 -4.76
C LYS A 128 -22.41 21.70 -5.96
N SER A 129 -21.54 20.88 -6.53
CA SER A 129 -21.86 20.05 -7.70
C SER A 129 -20.99 18.79 -7.72
N LEU A 130 -21.39 17.77 -8.49
CA LEU A 130 -20.59 16.57 -8.68
C LEU A 130 -19.23 16.88 -9.34
N ILE A 131 -19.20 17.82 -10.29
CA ILE A 131 -17.96 18.30 -10.91
C ILE A 131 -17.05 18.95 -9.86
N ASP A 132 -17.59 19.80 -8.99
CA ASP A 132 -16.82 20.41 -7.91
C ASP A 132 -16.28 19.38 -6.93
N ALA A 133 -17.07 18.34 -6.61
CA ALA A 133 -16.64 17.24 -5.75
C ALA A 133 -15.44 16.49 -6.34
N LEU A 134 -15.50 16.19 -7.63
CA LEU A 134 -14.42 15.51 -8.34
C LEU A 134 -13.17 16.40 -8.47
N LYS A 135 -13.34 17.71 -8.70
CA LYS A 135 -12.25 18.70 -8.68
C LYS A 135 -11.63 18.85 -7.29
N VAL A 136 -12.42 18.76 -6.23
CA VAL A 136 -11.93 18.70 -4.85
C VAL A 136 -11.06 17.46 -4.65
N GLY A 137 -11.51 16.29 -5.12
CA GLY A 137 -10.69 15.07 -5.13
C GLY A 137 -9.35 15.28 -5.83
N ALA A 138 -9.36 15.75 -7.08
CA ALA A 138 -8.11 16.02 -7.80
C ALA A 138 -7.22 17.10 -7.13
N THR A 139 -7.81 18.08 -6.44
CA THR A 139 -7.06 19.11 -5.70
C THR A 139 -6.37 18.56 -4.46
N ILE A 140 -7.04 17.65 -3.75
CA ILE A 140 -6.45 16.98 -2.59
C ILE A 140 -5.24 16.15 -3.03
N GLU A 141 -5.37 15.34 -4.07
CA GLU A 141 -4.24 14.52 -4.56
C GLU A 141 -3.07 15.35 -5.11
N ASP A 142 -3.37 16.54 -5.66
CA ASP A 142 -2.35 17.47 -6.11
C ASP A 142 -1.51 18.03 -4.95
N VAL A 143 -2.17 18.44 -3.86
CA VAL A 143 -1.48 18.93 -2.66
C VAL A 143 -0.70 17.81 -1.97
N ASP A 144 -1.31 16.62 -1.86
CA ASP A 144 -0.70 15.49 -1.17
C ASP A 144 0.58 15.00 -1.87
N ILE A 145 0.57 14.92 -3.21
CA ILE A 145 1.79 14.61 -3.98
C ILE A 145 2.87 15.68 -3.78
N TYR A 146 2.49 16.95 -3.77
CA TYR A 146 3.43 18.05 -3.59
C TYR A 146 4.10 17.99 -2.20
N ASP A 147 3.31 17.84 -1.14
CA ASP A 147 3.81 17.82 0.23
C ASP A 147 4.59 16.52 0.54
N LEU A 148 4.15 15.36 0.03
CA LEU A 148 4.90 14.10 0.14
C LEU A 148 6.26 14.18 -0.55
N LYS A 149 6.35 14.78 -1.74
CA LYS A 149 7.63 14.93 -2.44
C LYS A 149 8.62 15.79 -1.66
N LYS A 150 8.16 16.91 -1.10
CA LYS A 150 8.99 17.72 -0.20
C LYS A 150 9.44 16.95 1.03
N ALA A 151 8.53 16.23 1.67
CA ALA A 151 8.85 15.44 2.85
C ALA A 151 9.84 14.30 2.54
N ILE A 152 9.81 13.74 1.32
CA ILE A 152 10.79 12.75 0.83
C ILE A 152 12.18 13.39 0.60
N GLU A 153 12.24 14.62 0.09
CA GLU A 153 13.49 15.36 -0.13
C GLU A 153 14.14 15.77 1.21
N ASP A 154 13.32 16.03 2.23
CA ASP A 154 13.75 16.51 3.55
C ASP A 154 14.10 15.41 4.57
N THR A 155 13.95 14.12 4.23
CA THR A 155 14.20 12.99 5.14
C THR A 155 15.35 12.10 4.67
N ASP A 156 16.22 11.70 5.60
CA ASP A 156 17.22 10.65 5.42
C ASP A 156 16.81 9.32 6.10
N ASN A 157 15.70 9.31 6.85
CA ASN A 157 15.12 8.11 7.43
C ASN A 157 14.52 7.19 6.37
N LYS A 158 15.17 6.05 6.17
CA LYS A 158 14.81 5.07 5.13
C LYS A 158 13.40 4.53 5.29
N ASP A 159 12.92 4.34 6.51
CA ASP A 159 11.57 3.82 6.76
C ASP A 159 10.48 4.86 6.47
N ILE A 160 10.70 6.12 6.87
CA ILE A 160 9.84 7.25 6.52
C ILE A 160 9.76 7.39 4.99
N ALA A 161 10.91 7.43 4.31
CA ALA A 161 10.96 7.55 2.86
C ALA A 161 10.24 6.39 2.13
N VAL A 162 10.29 5.16 2.68
CA VAL A 162 9.54 4.02 2.13
C VAL A 162 8.03 4.23 2.23
N VAL A 163 7.55 4.72 3.38
CA VAL A 163 6.13 5.02 3.57
C VAL A 163 5.69 6.16 2.66
N TYR A 164 6.37 7.31 2.68
CA TYR A 164 5.98 8.48 1.89
C TYR A 164 5.95 8.20 0.38
N ARG A 165 6.95 7.49 -0.17
CA ARG A 165 6.92 7.10 -1.59
C ARG A 165 5.77 6.13 -1.91
N ASN A 166 5.34 5.33 -0.95
CA ASN A 166 4.20 4.44 -1.15
C ASN A 166 2.87 5.21 -1.14
N LEU A 167 2.73 6.19 -0.24
CA LEU A 167 1.60 7.12 -0.20
C LEU A 167 1.55 7.93 -1.50
N GLU A 168 2.65 8.55 -1.92
CA GLU A 168 2.74 9.39 -3.13
C GLU A 168 2.31 8.61 -4.38
N LYS A 169 2.64 7.31 -4.45
CA LYS A 169 2.17 6.41 -5.50
C LYS A 169 0.65 6.19 -5.44
N GLY A 170 0.10 6.01 -4.24
CA GLY A 170 -1.35 5.96 -4.01
C GLY A 170 -2.03 7.22 -4.55
N SER A 171 -1.53 8.39 -4.16
CA SER A 171 -2.07 9.69 -4.54
C SER A 171 -2.01 9.94 -6.05
N ARG A 172 -0.92 9.51 -6.73
CA ARG A 172 -0.87 9.49 -8.21
C ARG A 172 -1.97 8.63 -8.83
N ASN A 173 -2.29 7.49 -8.25
CA ASN A 173 -3.38 6.63 -8.74
C ASN A 173 -4.76 7.26 -8.47
N HIS A 174 -4.95 7.87 -7.31
CA HIS A 174 -6.17 8.59 -6.96
C HIS A 174 -6.41 9.77 -7.91
N MET A 175 -5.36 10.54 -8.22
CA MET A 175 -5.41 11.62 -9.19
C MET A 175 -5.88 11.14 -10.57
N ARG A 176 -5.30 10.04 -11.07
CA ARG A 176 -5.74 9.42 -12.33
C ARG A 176 -7.22 9.01 -12.27
N ALA A 177 -7.68 8.50 -11.14
CA ALA A 177 -9.07 8.10 -10.95
C ALA A 177 -10.02 9.32 -10.99
N PHE A 178 -9.74 10.37 -10.22
CA PHE A 178 -10.56 11.58 -10.20
C PHE A 178 -10.58 12.28 -11.56
N VAL A 179 -9.42 12.51 -12.16
CA VAL A 179 -9.31 13.18 -13.47
C VAL A 179 -9.94 12.34 -14.58
N GLY A 180 -9.74 11.01 -14.55
CA GLY A 180 -10.38 10.11 -15.50
C GLY A 180 -11.91 10.15 -15.42
N ILE A 181 -12.49 10.34 -14.23
CA ILE A 181 -13.93 10.52 -14.08
C ILE A 181 -14.36 11.94 -14.48
N LEU A 182 -13.63 12.99 -14.09
CA LEU A 182 -13.92 14.38 -14.51
C LEU A 182 -14.11 14.49 -16.03
N ARG A 183 -13.18 13.86 -16.78
CA ARG A 183 -13.21 13.86 -18.24
C ARG A 183 -14.43 13.15 -18.82
N LYS A 184 -14.93 12.10 -18.15
CA LYS A 184 -16.20 11.45 -18.54
C LYS A 184 -17.41 12.33 -18.31
N TYR A 185 -17.33 13.28 -17.39
CA TYR A 185 -18.35 14.31 -17.18
C TYR A 185 -18.08 15.60 -17.99
N GLY A 186 -17.21 15.56 -19.00
CA GLY A 186 -16.92 16.71 -19.86
C GLY A 186 -16.14 17.85 -19.17
N SER A 187 -15.45 17.57 -18.07
CA SER A 187 -14.62 18.54 -17.36
C SER A 187 -13.16 18.07 -17.27
N ASP A 188 -12.25 18.94 -16.85
CA ASP A 188 -10.85 18.58 -16.60
C ASP A 188 -10.33 19.27 -15.32
N TYR A 189 -9.10 18.92 -14.94
CA TYR A 189 -8.39 19.51 -13.81
C TYR A 189 -7.12 20.22 -14.27
N THR A 190 -6.87 21.40 -13.71
CA THR A 190 -5.61 22.14 -13.86
C THR A 190 -4.86 22.05 -12.53
N PRO A 191 -3.60 21.56 -12.51
CA PRO A 191 -2.85 21.46 -11.28
C PRO A 191 -2.56 22.83 -10.69
N GLN A 192 -2.67 22.93 -9.38
CA GLN A 192 -2.46 24.11 -8.56
C GLN A 192 -1.14 24.05 -7.77
N TYR A 193 -0.63 22.84 -7.49
CA TYR A 193 0.57 22.64 -6.67
C TYR A 193 1.70 21.97 -7.45
N ILE A 194 1.48 20.81 -8.06
CA ILE A 194 2.49 20.18 -8.91
C ILE A 194 2.58 20.88 -10.26
N SER A 195 3.74 20.77 -10.92
CA SER A 195 3.93 21.37 -12.24
C SER A 195 3.00 20.72 -13.29
N SER A 196 2.59 21.49 -14.30
CA SER A 196 1.80 20.94 -15.42
C SER A 196 2.53 19.80 -16.16
N LYS A 197 3.86 19.83 -16.20
CA LYS A 197 4.70 18.75 -16.78
C LYS A 197 4.54 17.46 -15.97
N GLU A 198 4.62 17.56 -14.65
CA GLU A 198 4.45 16.43 -13.75
C GLU A 198 3.03 15.87 -13.81
N PHE A 199 2.02 16.73 -13.75
CA PHE A 199 0.63 16.33 -13.89
C PHE A 199 0.38 15.53 -15.18
N ARG A 200 0.85 16.02 -16.33
CA ARG A 200 0.75 15.27 -17.60
C ARG A 200 1.47 13.92 -17.55
N ARG A 201 2.66 13.87 -16.94
CA ARG A 201 3.40 12.62 -16.75
C ARG A 201 2.60 11.61 -15.93
N ILE A 202 1.99 12.06 -14.82
CA ILE A 202 1.14 11.21 -13.98
C ILE A 202 0.00 10.62 -14.82
N LEU A 203 -0.74 11.45 -15.54
CA LEU A 203 -1.91 11.02 -16.33
C LEU A 203 -1.57 10.09 -17.50
N ASN A 204 -0.39 10.24 -18.11
CA ASN A 204 0.04 9.42 -19.25
C ASN A 204 0.61 8.05 -18.84
N MET A 205 0.88 7.85 -17.55
CA MET A 205 1.36 6.56 -17.05
C MET A 205 0.21 5.64 -16.65
N LYS A 206 0.42 4.33 -16.85
CA LYS A 206 -0.51 3.30 -16.37
C LYS A 206 -0.58 3.30 -14.85
N HIS A 207 -1.71 2.84 -14.32
CA HIS A 207 -1.90 2.62 -12.89
C HIS A 207 -0.74 1.84 -12.26
N GLU A 208 -0.22 2.35 -11.15
CA GLU A 208 0.95 1.81 -10.47
C GLU A 208 0.51 0.76 -9.44
N ALA A 209 0.89 -0.50 -9.63
CA ALA A 209 0.49 -1.61 -8.76
C ALA A 209 1.57 -1.95 -7.72
N GLY A 210 1.18 -2.14 -6.44
CA GLY A 210 2.02 -2.75 -5.40
C GLY A 210 3.20 -1.89 -4.89
N MET A 211 3.84 -2.32 -3.79
CA MET A 211 4.91 -1.56 -3.11
C MET A 211 6.19 -1.36 -3.95
N ILE A 212 6.81 -0.21 -3.68
CA ILE A 212 8.23 0.08 -3.94
C ILE A 212 9.03 -0.88 -3.04
N GLY A 213 9.62 -1.91 -3.63
CA GLY A 213 10.29 -2.99 -2.91
C GLY A 213 10.51 -4.24 -3.77
N SER A 214 9.65 -4.48 -4.75
CA SER A 214 10.10 -5.17 -5.95
C SER A 214 10.90 -4.16 -6.74
N VAL A 215 12.21 -4.37 -6.88
CA VAL A 215 12.95 -3.81 -8.02
C VAL A 215 12.04 -3.91 -9.24
N GLN A 216 11.71 -2.79 -9.88
CA GLN A 216 11.00 -2.84 -11.15
C GLN A 216 11.96 -3.44 -12.18
N TYR A 217 11.91 -4.75 -12.33
CA TYR A 217 12.33 -5.38 -13.57
C TYR A 217 11.19 -5.06 -14.54
N GLY A 218 11.46 -4.40 -15.66
CA GLY A 218 10.43 -4.25 -16.70
C GLY A 218 9.89 -5.61 -17.14
N SER A 219 9.04 -5.65 -18.18
CA SER A 219 8.91 -6.89 -18.95
C SER A 219 10.30 -7.26 -19.47
N GLY A 220 10.86 -8.37 -19.03
CA GLY A 220 12.24 -8.75 -19.37
C GLY A 220 12.72 -10.02 -18.68
N GLU A 221 13.93 -10.42 -19.07
CA GLU A 221 14.66 -11.58 -18.57
C GLU A 221 15.42 -11.19 -17.30
N ILE A 222 15.32 -12.03 -16.27
CA ILE A 222 15.94 -11.80 -14.96
C ILE A 222 16.77 -13.02 -14.61
N TYR A 223 18.05 -12.78 -14.33
CA TYR A 223 18.99 -13.81 -13.92
C TYR A 223 19.32 -13.67 -12.44
N GLY A 224 19.40 -14.79 -11.73
CA GLY A 224 19.92 -14.79 -10.37
C GLY A 224 19.97 -16.15 -9.69
N LYS A 225 20.43 -16.14 -8.44
CA LYS A 225 20.59 -17.33 -7.60
C LYS A 225 19.40 -17.49 -6.66
N VAL A 226 18.79 -18.66 -6.64
CA VAL A 226 17.67 -18.99 -5.75
C VAL A 226 18.15 -19.03 -4.31
N LEU A 227 17.47 -18.26 -3.46
CA LEU A 227 17.67 -18.23 -2.02
C LEU A 227 16.68 -19.11 -1.29
N LYS A 228 15.40 -19.06 -1.69
CA LYS A 228 14.30 -19.78 -1.05
C LYS A 228 13.24 -20.18 -2.06
N VAL A 229 12.62 -21.33 -1.83
CA VAL A 229 11.44 -21.81 -2.56
C VAL A 229 10.39 -22.22 -1.55
N TYR A 230 9.18 -21.67 -1.65
CA TYR A 230 8.10 -21.94 -0.70
C TYR A 230 6.72 -21.71 -1.32
N LYS A 231 5.68 -22.18 -0.64
CA LYS A 231 4.28 -21.94 -1.04
C LYS A 231 3.68 -20.79 -0.25
N THR A 232 2.83 -19.99 -0.89
CA THR A 232 2.02 -18.96 -0.22
C THR A 232 0.58 -18.97 -0.73
N PRO A 233 -0.43 -18.75 0.14
CA PRO A 233 -1.81 -18.62 -0.30
C PRO A 233 -2.00 -17.48 -1.31
N GLY A 234 -2.92 -17.68 -2.24
CA GLY A 234 -3.23 -16.70 -3.29
C GLY A 234 -3.83 -15.41 -2.72
N ILE A 235 -3.45 -14.26 -3.28
CA ILE A 235 -3.91 -12.95 -2.79
C ILE A 235 -5.39 -12.73 -3.11
N LYS A 236 -5.85 -13.15 -4.30
CA LYS A 236 -7.27 -13.07 -4.70
C LYS A 236 -8.09 -14.28 -4.26
N ASN A 237 -7.50 -15.47 -4.28
CA ASN A 237 -8.15 -16.69 -3.84
C ASN A 237 -7.20 -17.44 -2.90
N ARG A 238 -7.49 -17.37 -1.60
CA ARG A 238 -6.65 -17.95 -0.54
C ARG A 238 -6.64 -19.49 -0.53
N LYS A 239 -7.53 -20.15 -1.29
CA LYS A 239 -7.58 -21.62 -1.41
C LYS A 239 -6.53 -22.18 -2.38
N ILE A 240 -5.91 -21.34 -3.19
CA ILE A 240 -4.89 -21.74 -4.17
C ILE A 240 -3.53 -21.31 -3.64
N ASN A 241 -2.55 -22.22 -3.56
CA ASN A 241 -1.19 -21.81 -3.22
C ASN A 241 -0.38 -21.53 -4.48
N TRP A 242 0.52 -20.57 -4.34
CA TRP A 242 1.51 -20.20 -5.33
C TRP A 242 2.88 -20.66 -4.88
N TRP A 243 3.63 -21.28 -5.77
CA TRP A 243 5.06 -21.44 -5.63
C TRP A 243 5.75 -20.09 -5.80
N ILE A 244 6.50 -19.72 -4.77
CA ILE A 244 7.32 -18.51 -4.72
C ILE A 244 8.77 -18.92 -4.73
N VAL A 245 9.56 -18.23 -5.55
CA VAL A 245 11.02 -18.30 -5.56
C VAL A 245 11.57 -16.93 -5.20
N GLU A 246 12.42 -16.87 -4.19
CA GLU A 246 13.22 -15.66 -3.87
C GLU A 246 14.58 -15.79 -4.54
N VAL A 247 14.90 -14.85 -5.42
CA VAL A 247 16.09 -14.87 -6.28
C VAL A 247 16.99 -13.68 -5.94
N LYS A 248 18.25 -13.93 -5.59
CA LYS A 248 19.27 -12.90 -5.47
C LYS A 248 19.74 -12.50 -6.87
N THR A 249 19.47 -11.26 -7.25
CA THR A 249 19.93 -10.64 -8.51
C THR A 249 20.96 -9.54 -8.21
N PRO A 250 21.62 -8.96 -9.23
CA PRO A 250 22.48 -7.79 -9.06
C PRO A 250 21.76 -6.56 -8.48
N LYS A 251 20.44 -6.42 -8.71
CA LYS A 251 19.64 -5.29 -8.24
C LYS A 251 19.04 -5.50 -6.85
N GLY A 252 19.19 -6.70 -6.27
CA GLY A 252 18.63 -7.07 -4.98
C GLY A 252 17.85 -8.38 -5.02
N ILE A 253 17.13 -8.68 -3.93
CA ILE A 253 16.33 -9.91 -3.83
C ILE A 253 14.98 -9.70 -4.52
N LEU A 254 14.71 -10.50 -5.53
CA LEU A 254 13.43 -10.56 -6.22
C LEU A 254 12.57 -11.67 -5.62
N LYS A 255 11.29 -11.38 -5.37
CA LYS A 255 10.28 -12.38 -5.05
C LYS A 255 9.41 -12.63 -6.28
N ALA A 256 9.48 -13.85 -6.82
CA ALA A 256 8.77 -14.23 -8.04
C ALA A 256 7.73 -15.32 -7.73
N ALA A 257 6.48 -15.06 -8.11
CA ALA A 257 5.45 -16.09 -8.19
C ALA A 257 5.65 -16.89 -9.48
N VAL A 258 5.91 -18.18 -9.34
CA VAL A 258 6.28 -19.06 -10.47
C VAL A 258 5.03 -19.69 -11.07
N THR A 259 4.33 -20.52 -10.31
CA THR A 259 3.12 -21.21 -10.76
C THR A 259 2.29 -21.61 -9.55
N THR A 260 1.10 -22.16 -9.76
CA THR A 260 0.25 -22.64 -8.68
C THR A 260 0.52 -24.10 -8.35
N ASP A 261 0.27 -24.49 -7.10
CA ASP A 261 0.56 -25.85 -6.65
C ASP A 261 -0.39 -26.92 -7.20
N PHE A 262 -1.54 -26.52 -7.73
CA PHE A 262 -2.42 -27.40 -8.50
C PHE A 262 -1.87 -27.73 -9.90
N VAL A 263 -1.10 -26.82 -10.51
CA VAL A 263 -0.44 -27.07 -11.81
C VAL A 263 0.83 -27.89 -11.59
N TYR A 264 1.62 -27.54 -10.57
CA TYR A 264 2.81 -28.30 -10.18
C TYR A 264 2.75 -28.70 -8.71
N LYS A 265 2.53 -29.99 -8.45
CA LYS A 265 2.56 -30.53 -7.09
C LYS A 265 3.93 -30.35 -6.42
N LYS A 266 5.00 -30.37 -7.22
CA LYS A 266 6.40 -30.15 -6.80
C LYS A 266 7.13 -29.30 -7.82
N LEU A 267 7.65 -28.14 -7.40
CA LEU A 267 8.53 -27.30 -8.22
C LEU A 267 9.96 -27.81 -8.06
N ASN A 268 10.62 -28.21 -9.15
CA ASN A 268 11.99 -28.75 -9.11
C ASN A 268 13.04 -27.63 -9.22
N VAL A 269 12.94 -26.66 -8.32
CA VAL A 269 13.88 -25.55 -8.14
C VAL A 269 14.23 -25.50 -6.66
N LYS A 270 15.51 -25.31 -6.32
CA LYS A 270 16.04 -25.41 -4.95
C LYS A 270 16.92 -24.20 -4.61
N PRO A 271 17.07 -23.88 -3.31
CA PRO A 271 18.10 -22.94 -2.87
C PRO A 271 19.48 -23.33 -3.40
N GLY A 272 20.17 -22.38 -4.02
CA GLY A 272 21.46 -22.62 -4.67
C GLY A 272 21.42 -22.52 -6.19
N ASP A 273 20.29 -22.88 -6.80
CA ASP A 273 20.14 -22.96 -8.25
C ASP A 273 20.24 -21.58 -8.91
N ARG A 274 20.74 -21.55 -10.15
CA ARG A 274 20.78 -20.36 -11.00
C ARG A 274 19.60 -20.41 -11.96
N VAL A 275 18.71 -19.42 -11.85
CA VAL A 275 17.49 -19.36 -12.65
C VAL A 275 17.46 -18.14 -13.54
N GLU A 276 16.85 -18.31 -14.70
CA GLU A 276 16.39 -17.27 -15.59
C GLU A 276 14.86 -17.18 -15.50
N LEU A 277 14.33 -15.98 -15.28
CA LEU A 277 12.90 -15.72 -15.19
C LEU A 277 12.49 -14.70 -16.25
N LYS A 278 11.44 -15.01 -17.02
CA LYS A 278 10.75 -14.04 -17.88
C LYS A 278 9.36 -13.80 -17.34
N GLY A 279 8.90 -12.55 -17.33
CA GLY A 279 7.61 -12.24 -16.72
C GLY A 279 7.32 -10.76 -16.61
N TYR A 280 6.43 -10.41 -15.68
CA TYR A 280 5.97 -9.04 -15.49
C TYR A 280 5.75 -8.69 -14.02
N ASN A 281 5.83 -7.40 -13.70
CA ASN A 281 5.50 -6.91 -12.36
C ASN A 281 4.01 -7.11 -12.05
N GLY A 282 3.73 -7.75 -10.93
CA GLY A 282 2.38 -8.11 -10.53
C GLY A 282 2.18 -8.08 -9.03
N ILE A 283 1.02 -8.56 -8.58
CA ILE A 283 0.57 -8.48 -7.19
C ILE A 283 1.50 -9.22 -6.19
N TYR A 284 2.36 -10.10 -6.69
CA TYR A 284 3.37 -10.84 -5.92
C TYR A 284 4.78 -10.22 -5.96
N GLY A 285 4.94 -9.04 -6.52
CA GLY A 285 6.23 -8.48 -6.93
C GLY A 285 6.46 -8.79 -8.40
N PHE A 286 6.91 -10.00 -8.72
CA PHE A 286 7.07 -10.48 -10.10
C PHE A 286 6.23 -11.73 -10.34
N VAL A 287 5.56 -11.80 -11.49
CA VAL A 287 4.82 -12.99 -11.93
C VAL A 287 5.55 -13.58 -13.12
N THR A 288 5.95 -14.83 -12.97
CA THR A 288 6.77 -15.55 -13.92
C THR A 288 5.90 -16.11 -15.03
N CYS A 289 6.27 -15.82 -16.27
CA CYS A 289 5.74 -16.44 -17.46
C CYS A 289 6.59 -17.64 -17.86
N GLU A 290 7.91 -17.52 -17.75
CA GLU A 290 8.86 -18.61 -18.03
C GLU A 290 9.92 -18.64 -16.94
N ILE A 291 10.25 -19.83 -16.46
CA ILE A 291 11.41 -20.10 -15.59
C ILE A 291 12.24 -21.19 -16.23
N GLU A 292 13.55 -20.96 -16.28
CA GLU A 292 14.55 -21.97 -16.61
C GLU A 292 15.57 -22.00 -15.49
N ASP A 293 15.76 -23.17 -14.90
CA ASP A 293 16.83 -23.46 -13.98
C ASP A 293 18.05 -23.95 -14.76
N LYS A 294 19.03 -23.07 -14.92
CA LYS A 294 20.29 -23.34 -15.62
C LYS A 294 21.20 -24.33 -14.87
N THR A 295 20.83 -24.73 -13.65
CA THR A 295 21.58 -25.69 -12.83
C THR A 295 21.03 -27.09 -13.00
N SER A 296 19.71 -27.26 -12.90
CA SER A 296 19.05 -28.57 -13.01
C SER A 296 18.51 -28.88 -14.40
N GLY A 297 18.42 -27.88 -15.29
CA GLY A 297 17.76 -27.99 -16.60
C GLY A 297 16.23 -27.96 -16.51
N PHE A 298 15.65 -27.64 -15.34
CA PHE A 298 14.21 -27.55 -15.19
C PHE A 298 13.65 -26.33 -15.92
N GLU A 299 12.63 -26.54 -16.76
CA GLU A 299 11.94 -25.47 -17.47
C GLU A 299 10.44 -25.50 -17.21
N HIS A 300 9.84 -24.31 -17.11
CA HIS A 300 8.39 -24.17 -17.03
C HIS A 300 7.89 -22.87 -17.68
N LYS A 301 6.82 -23.01 -18.48
CA LYS A 301 6.12 -21.91 -19.14
C LYS A 301 4.64 -21.88 -18.73
N ASN A 302 4.20 -20.75 -18.19
CA ASN A 302 2.80 -20.53 -17.81
C ASN A 302 1.96 -20.09 -19.01
N SER A 303 0.72 -20.57 -19.07
CA SER A 303 -0.23 -20.25 -20.13
C SER A 303 -1.17 -19.08 -19.80
N PHE A 304 -0.86 -18.29 -18.75
CA PHE A 304 -1.66 -17.14 -18.32
C PHE A 304 -1.88 -16.15 -19.48
N LYS A 305 -3.09 -15.58 -19.59
CA LYS A 305 -3.44 -14.61 -20.66
C LYS A 305 -2.43 -13.47 -20.81
N ARG A 306 -1.81 -13.05 -19.70
CA ARG A 306 -0.83 -11.95 -19.67
C ARG A 306 0.59 -12.36 -20.08
N CYS A 307 0.86 -13.66 -20.20
CA CYS A 307 2.12 -14.25 -20.69
C CYS A 307 2.10 -14.57 -22.19
N ARG A 308 0.96 -14.38 -22.87
CA ARG A 308 0.79 -14.63 -24.32
C ARG A 308 1.05 -13.37 -25.17
N LYS A 309 1.82 -12.43 -24.64
CA LYS A 309 2.12 -11.14 -25.29
C LYS A 309 3.61 -11.01 -25.52
#